data_AF-A0A2X3I9X0-F1
#
_entry.id   AF-A0A2X3I9X0-F1
#
_cell.length_a   1.000
_cell.length_b   1.000
_cell.length_c   1.000
_cell.angle_alpha   90.00
_cell.angle_beta   90.00
_cell.angle_gamma   90.00
#
_symmetry.space_group_name_H-M   'P 1'
#
loop_
_entity.id
_entity.type
_entity.pdbx_description
1 polymer ?
#
loop_
_entity_poly.entity_id
_entity_poly.type
_entity_poly.pdbx_seq_one_letter_code
_entity_poly.pdbx_strand_id
1 'polypeptide(L)' 'MKFDVSPDGRIDNLQILSAQPANMFEREVKSAMRRWRYEQGRPGTGVTMTIKFRLNGVEIN' A
#
# COMPACT_ATOMS: atom_id res chain seq x y z
N MET A 1 6.77 0.16 -1.17
CA MET A 1 5.91 -0.68 -2.03
C MET A 1 5.50 0.08 -3.28
N LYS A 2 4.99 -0.62 -4.30
CA LYS A 2 4.51 -0.06 -5.58
C LYS A 2 3.14 -0.66 -5.91
N PHE A 3 2.22 0.12 -6.45
CA PHE A 3 0.89 -0.35 -6.86
C PHE A 3 0.27 0.57 -7.91
N ASP A 4 -0.86 0.14 -8.47
CA ASP A 4 -1.68 0.93 -9.39
C ASP A 4 -3.00 1.30 -8.72
N VAL A 5 -3.60 2.41 -9.17
CA VAL A 5 -4.92 2.88 -8.78
C VAL A 5 -5.81 2.84 -10.01
N SER A 6 -6.90 2.09 -9.92
CA SER A 6 -7.92 1.98 -10.98
C SER A 6 -8.83 3.23 -11.01
N PRO A 7 -9.59 3.46 -12.10
CA PRO A 7 -10.48 4.61 -12.21
C PRO A 7 -11.58 4.69 -11.12
N ASP A 8 -11.99 3.55 -10.57
CA ASP A 8 -12.96 3.47 -9.46
C ASP A 8 -12.30 3.64 -8.07
N GLY A 9 -11.01 3.98 -8.02
CA GLY A 9 -10.26 4.29 -6.81
C GLY A 9 -9.76 3.07 -6.05
N ARG A 10 -9.83 1.86 -6.62
CA ARG A 10 -9.28 0.65 -6.01
C ARG A 10 -7.78 0.55 -6.28
N ILE A 11 -7.11 -0.23 -5.43
CA ILE A 11 -5.69 -0.53 -5.58
C ILE A 11 -5.52 -1.90 -6.21
N ASP A 12 -4.75 -1.96 -7.28
CA ASP A 12 -4.39 -3.17 -8.01
C ASP A 12 -2.86 -3.28 -8.17
N ASN A 13 -2.39 -4.42 -8.68
CA ASN A 13 -0.97 -4.67 -8.99
C ASN A 13 0.00 -4.37 -7.83
N LEU A 14 -0.41 -4.64 -6.58
CA LEU A 14 0.40 -4.37 -5.40
C LEU A 14 1.66 -5.24 -5.35
N GLN A 15 2.81 -4.57 -5.29
CA GLN A 15 4.14 -5.14 -5.18
C GLN A 15 4.87 -4.58 -3.96
N ILE A 16 5.36 -5.47 -3.10
CA ILE A 16 6.23 -5.09 -1.99
C ILE A 16 7.67 -5.10 -2.49
N LEU A 17 8.27 -3.91 -2.61
CA LEU A 17 9.64 -3.75 -3.10
C LEU A 17 10.69 -4.18 -2.05
N SER A 18 10.40 -3.90 -0.78
CA SER A 18 11.23 -4.26 0.36
C SER A 18 10.40 -4.26 1.64
N ALA A 19 10.82 -5.08 2.61
CA ALA A 19 10.24 -5.14 3.95
C ALA A 19 11.33 -5.48 4.96
N GLN A 20 11.31 -4.81 6.11
CA GLN A 20 12.23 -5.04 7.21
C GLN A 20 11.49 -4.96 8.54
N PRO A 21 11.55 -6.01 9.38
CA PRO A 21 12.10 -7.34 9.09
C PRO A 21 11.30 -8.07 8.01
N ALA A 22 11.94 -8.96 7.26
CA ALA A 22 11.27 -9.74 6.22
C ALA A 22 10.25 -10.73 6.82
N ASN A 23 9.17 -11.01 6.08
CA ASN A 23 8.06 -11.91 6.42
C ASN A 23 7.21 -11.52 7.64
N MET A 24 7.38 -10.31 8.20
CA MET A 24 6.65 -9.87 9.39
C MET A 24 5.39 -9.06 9.07
N PHE A 25 5.42 -8.23 8.03
CA PHE A 25 4.41 -7.19 7.81
C PHE A 25 3.67 -7.30 6.48
N GLU A 26 4.22 -8.07 5.54
CA GLU A 26 3.78 -8.14 4.15
C GLU A 26 2.33 -8.58 4.03
N ARG A 27 1.92 -9.56 4.85
CA ARG A 27 0.54 -10.06 4.87
C ARG A 27 -0.45 -8.99 5.34
N GLU A 28 -0.11 -8.29 6.42
CA GLU A 28 -1.00 -7.29 7.01
C GLU A 28 -1.10 -6.04 6.12
N VAL A 29 0.01 -5.64 5.50
CA VAL A 29 0.00 -4.58 4.49
C VAL A 29 -0.90 -4.95 3.32
N LYS A 30 -0.80 -6.16 2.75
CA LYS A 30 -1.69 -6.60 1.66
C LYS A 30 -3.17 -6.58 2.06
N SER A 31 -3.49 -7.03 3.27
CA SER A 31 -4.86 -7.03 3.80
C SER A 31 -5.40 -5.61 4.04
N ALA A 32 -4.56 -4.68 4.49
CA ALA A 32 -4.92 -3.27 4.64
C ALA A 32 -5.16 -2.60 3.28
N MET A 33 -4.21 -2.75 2.36
CA MET A 33 -4.23 -2.12 1.03
C MET A 33 -5.46 -2.53 0.20
N ARG A 34 -5.94 -3.78 0.31
CA ARG A 34 -7.18 -4.21 -0.34
C ARG A 34 -8.43 -3.41 0.06
N ARG A 35 -8.42 -2.84 1.27
CA ARG A 35 -9.53 -2.05 1.81
C ARG A 35 -9.41 -0.56 1.50
N TRP A 36 -8.22 -0.09 1.14
CA TRP A 36 -7.98 1.32 0.86
C TRP A 36 -8.61 1.75 -0.45
N ARG A 37 -9.01 3.02 -0.51
CA ARG A 37 -9.64 3.65 -1.68
C ARG A 37 -9.05 5.03 -1.89
N TYR A 38 -8.76 5.34 -3.14
CA TYR A 38 -8.40 6.67 -3.62
C TYR A 38 -9.64 7.39 -4.17
N GLU A 39 -9.50 8.69 -4.42
CA GLU A 39 -10.51 9.49 -5.11
C GLU A 39 -10.79 8.89 -6.51
N GLN A 40 -12.07 8.74 -6.83
CA GLN A 40 -12.48 8.20 -8.14
C GLN A 40 -12.14 9.18 -9.27
N GLY A 41 -11.93 8.64 -10.46
CA GLY A 41 -11.56 9.44 -11.64
C GLY A 41 -10.10 9.90 -11.66
N ARG A 42 -9.28 9.48 -10.67
CA ARG A 42 -7.84 9.76 -10.60
C ARG A 42 -7.02 8.46 -10.64
N PRO A 43 -7.00 7.74 -11.78
CA PRO A 43 -6.17 6.55 -11.90
C PRO A 43 -4.68 6.91 -11.85
N GLY A 44 -3.85 5.94 -11.45
CA GLY A 44 -2.41 6.10 -11.39
C GLY A 44 -1.68 4.78 -11.57
N THR A 45 -0.53 4.80 -12.23
CA THR A 45 0.28 3.59 -12.45
C THR A 45 1.62 3.74 -11.75
N GLY A 46 2.04 2.70 -11.05
CA GLY A 46 3.34 2.61 -10.42
C GLY A 46 3.54 3.55 -9.24
N VAL A 47 2.46 3.89 -8.53
CA VAL A 47 2.49 4.70 -7.31
C VAL A 47 3.36 4.02 -6.27
N THR A 48 4.30 4.77 -5.69
CA THR A 48 5.19 4.27 -4.64
C THR A 48 4.82 4.86 -3.29
N MET A 49 4.92 4.05 -2.24
CA MET A 49 4.60 4.46 -0.87
C MET A 49 5.45 3.69 0.15
N THR A 50 5.77 4.31 1.28
CA THR A 50 6.51 3.69 2.38
C THR A 50 5.67 3.68 3.66
N ILE A 51 5.52 2.51 4.27
CA ILE A 51 4.80 2.35 5.55
C ILE A 51 5.83 2.15 6.66
N LYS A 52 5.70 2.93 7.74
CA LYS A 52 6.55 2.79 8.93
C LYS A 52 5.71 2.29 10.11
N PHE A 53 6.01 1.08 10.57
CA PHE A 53 5.44 0.54 11.81
C PHE A 53 6.27 1.07 12.99
N ARG A 54 5.63 1.78 13.92
CA ARG A 54 6.22 2.14 15.21
C ARG A 54 5.47 1.38 16.31
N LEU A 55 6.16 1.06 17.39
CA LEU A 55 5.54 0.39 18.55
C LEU A 55 4.42 1.21 19.20
N ASN A 56 4.40 2.52 18.94
CA ASN A 56 3.37 3.43 19.40
C ASN A 56 2.24 3.64 18.37
N GLY A 57 2.29 3.00 17.20
CA GLY A 57 1.33 3.16 16.10
C GLY A 57 1.96 3.22 14.70
N VAL A 58 1.13 3.20 13.65
CA VAL A 58 1.60 3.25 12.26
C VAL A 58 1.58 4.68 11.74
N GLU A 59 2.66 5.10 11.06
CA GLU A 59 2.75 6.37 10.34
C GLU A 59 2.92 6.10 8.84
N ILE A 60 2.18 6.85 8.02
CA ILE A 60 2.21 6.76 6.55
C ILE A 60 2.80 8.07 6.04
N ASN A 61 3.87 7.98 5.24
CA ASN A 61 4.51 9.14 4.59
C ASN A 61 4.20 9.12 3.09
#